data_AF-A0A7J6SGE9-F1
#
_entry.id   AF-A0A7J6SGE9-F1
#
_cell.length_a   1.000
_cell.length_b   1.000
_cell.length_c   1.000
_cell.angle_alpha   90.00
_cell.angle_beta   90.00
_cell.angle_gamma   90.00
#
_symmetry.space_group_name_H-M   'P 1'
#
loop_
_entity.id
_entity.type
_entity.pdbx_description
1 polymer ?
#
loop_
_entity_poly.entity_id
_entity_poly.type
_entity_poly.pdbx_seq_one_letter_code
_entity_poly.pdbx_strand_id
1 'polypeptide(L)'
;MLLGVAVLCSIAHGIAMPLFAFVMGDVVDTIGDQTDPDIMDVIIEQSLWMGYIGIGTTVVGGLWHGLLTYVAAKQANKMRVAYLEAVLSSDICYFDEMSPAELPTRMTEDVQDAIGFKIGMCLMNLSMCVFGFGFGFYRGWKITLVMLAAMPVVIATSALLGMVMAQGVVETQSWYARAGAVAEEVLSSIRTVTMFGTQQRENDRYGSCLAEAKKGGIRAGIQNGLGVGLAFCSMYCSYALAFWYGGTLVEDNEINDYTGAPYNGGDVLAV
;
A
#
# COMPACT_ATOMS: atom_id res chain seq x y z
N MET A 1 -6.76 -1.80 -26.28
CA MET A 1 -7.55 -3.02 -25.96
C MET A 1 -7.02 -3.75 -24.73
N LEU A 2 -5.77 -4.26 -24.72
CA LEU A 2 -5.20 -4.98 -23.55
C LEU A 2 -5.26 -4.19 -22.23
N LEU A 3 -4.98 -2.88 -22.26
CA LEU A 3 -5.04 -2.03 -21.07
C LEU A 3 -6.47 -1.89 -20.51
N GLY A 4 -7.49 -1.82 -21.38
CA GLY A 4 -8.88 -1.75 -20.95
C GLY A 4 -9.34 -3.04 -20.28
N VAL A 5 -8.94 -4.20 -20.80
CA VAL A 5 -9.21 -5.50 -20.17
C VAL A 5 -8.53 -5.59 -18.81
N ALA A 6 -7.27 -5.17 -18.71
CA ALA A 6 -6.53 -5.19 -17.45
C ALA A 6 -7.16 -4.29 -16.37
N VAL A 7 -7.65 -3.10 -16.77
CA VAL A 7 -8.37 -2.18 -15.86
C VAL A 7 -9.67 -2.81 -15.35
N LEU A 8 -10.47 -3.42 -16.24
CA LEU A 8 -11.70 -4.11 -15.83
C LEU A 8 -11.42 -5.27 -14.88
N CYS A 9 -10.38 -6.06 -15.15
CA CYS A 9 -9.95 -7.14 -14.26
C CYS A 9 -9.46 -6.61 -12.90
N SER A 10 -8.72 -5.49 -12.86
CA SER A 10 -8.29 -4.84 -11.61
C SER A 10 -9.48 -4.37 -10.76
N ILE A 11 -10.48 -3.75 -11.39
CA ILE A 11 -11.72 -3.35 -10.72
C ILE A 11 -12.46 -4.57 -10.16
N ALA A 12 -12.62 -5.62 -10.97
CA ALA A 12 -13.27 -6.87 -10.57
C ALA A 12 -12.54 -7.55 -9.41
N HIS A 13 -11.21 -7.52 -9.38
CA HIS A 13 -10.43 -8.03 -8.25
C HIS A 13 -10.70 -7.24 -6.97
N GLY A 14 -10.84 -5.90 -7.05
CA GLY A 14 -11.17 -5.05 -5.90
C GLY A 14 -12.54 -5.33 -5.27
N ILE A 15 -13.52 -5.79 -6.04
CA ILE A 15 -14.87 -6.13 -5.56
C ILE A 15 -14.86 -7.39 -4.69
N ALA A 16 -13.88 -8.27 -4.89
CA ALA A 16 -13.94 -9.59 -4.32
C ALA A 16 -13.71 -9.66 -2.80
N MET A 17 -12.96 -8.72 -2.23
CA MET A 17 -12.79 -8.62 -0.77
C MET A 17 -14.12 -8.28 -0.07
N PRO A 18 -14.84 -7.22 -0.46
CA PRO A 18 -16.20 -6.95 0.05
C PRO A 18 -17.17 -8.13 -0.17
N LEU A 19 -17.13 -8.76 -1.35
CA LEU A 19 -17.99 -9.90 -1.65
C LEU A 19 -17.69 -11.09 -0.72
N PHE A 20 -16.41 -11.35 -0.44
CA PHE A 20 -16.00 -12.38 0.50
C PHE A 20 -16.50 -12.09 1.92
N ALA A 21 -16.39 -10.85 2.39
CA ALA A 21 -16.91 -10.44 3.70
C ALA A 21 -18.43 -10.64 3.80
N PHE A 22 -19.18 -10.35 2.73
CA PHE A 22 -20.62 -10.55 2.68
C PHE A 22 -21.01 -12.03 2.83
N VAL A 23 -20.39 -12.92 2.05
CA VAL A 23 -20.64 -14.37 2.16
C VAL A 23 -20.20 -14.90 3.52
N MET A 24 -19.10 -14.38 4.08
CA MET A 24 -18.66 -14.76 5.42
C MET A 24 -19.67 -14.36 6.50
N GLY A 25 -20.30 -13.19 6.36
CA GLY A 25 -21.39 -12.77 7.25
C GLY A 25 -22.54 -13.77 7.25
N ASP A 26 -22.99 -14.19 6.07
CA ASP A 26 -24.07 -15.18 5.94
C ASP A 26 -23.70 -16.55 6.57
N VAL A 27 -22.42 -16.96 6.48
CA VAL A 27 -21.92 -18.16 7.18
C VAL A 27 -21.97 -17.99 8.69
N VAL A 28 -21.62 -16.82 9.21
CA VAL A 28 -21.68 -16.58 10.66
C VAL A 28 -23.12 -16.52 11.16
N ASP A 29 -24.03 -15.91 10.40
CA ASP A 29 -25.45 -15.85 10.74
C ASP A 29 -26.08 -17.24 10.80
N THR A 30 -25.77 -18.12 9.84
CA THR A 30 -26.25 -19.51 9.80
C THR A 30 -25.69 -20.37 10.93
N ILE A 31 -24.45 -20.12 11.38
CA ILE A 31 -23.89 -20.79 12.56
C ILE A 31 -24.54 -20.27 13.85
N GLY A 32 -24.89 -18.98 13.88
CA GLY A 32 -25.56 -18.35 15.02
C GLY A 32 -26.97 -18.87 15.25
N ASP A 33 -27.71 -19.18 14.18
CA ASP A 33 -29.06 -19.71 14.25
C ASP A 33 -29.05 -21.25 14.37
N GLN A 34 -28.92 -21.76 15.59
CA GLN A 34 -28.79 -23.19 15.90
C GLN A 34 -30.07 -24.03 15.70
N THR A 35 -31.10 -23.46 15.08
CA THR A 35 -32.46 -24.02 15.09
C THR A 35 -32.76 -24.90 13.86
N ASP A 36 -31.97 -24.81 12.79
CA ASP A 36 -32.23 -25.55 11.54
C ASP A 36 -31.52 -26.93 11.47
N PRO A 37 -32.24 -28.01 11.11
CA PRO A 37 -31.64 -29.34 10.94
C PRO A 37 -30.71 -29.46 9.72
N ASP A 38 -30.76 -28.51 8.77
CA ASP A 38 -30.00 -28.51 7.51
C ASP A 38 -28.83 -27.49 7.50
N ILE A 39 -28.38 -27.00 8.66
CA ILE A 39 -27.27 -26.03 8.79
C ILE A 39 -26.01 -26.47 8.01
N MET A 40 -25.71 -27.77 8.02
CA MET A 40 -24.52 -28.30 7.34
C MET A 40 -24.58 -28.10 5.82
N ASP A 41 -25.74 -28.29 5.20
CA ASP A 41 -25.89 -28.17 3.75
C ASP A 41 -25.76 -26.71 3.30
N VAL A 42 -26.32 -25.78 4.09
CA VAL A 42 -26.20 -24.33 3.84
C VAL A 42 -24.74 -23.86 3.98
N ILE A 43 -24.05 -24.30 5.04
CA ILE A 43 -22.63 -23.96 5.24
C ILE A 43 -21.75 -24.53 4.13
N ILE A 44 -22.02 -25.75 3.67
CA ILE A 44 -21.30 -26.36 2.54
C ILE A 44 -21.52 -25.53 1.27
N GLU A 45 -22.76 -25.15 0.96
CA GLU A 45 -23.06 -24.31 -0.21
C GLU A 45 -22.34 -22.96 -0.15
N GLN A 46 -22.39 -22.27 1.00
CA GLN A 46 -21.70 -20.98 1.19
C GLN A 46 -20.17 -21.12 1.13
N SER A 47 -19.62 -22.21 1.70
CA SER A 47 -18.19 -22.52 1.61
C SER A 47 -17.75 -22.79 0.16
N LEU A 48 -18.60 -23.42 -0.66
CA LEU A 48 -18.34 -23.58 -2.10
C LEU A 48 -18.35 -22.24 -2.82
N TRP A 49 -19.28 -21.34 -2.50
CA TRP A 49 -19.29 -19.97 -3.04
C TRP A 49 -18.00 -19.20 -2.70
N MET A 50 -17.50 -19.30 -1.47
CA MET A 50 -16.20 -18.74 -1.09
C MET A 50 -15.06 -19.33 -1.93
N GLY A 51 -15.08 -20.65 -2.16
CA GLY A 51 -14.12 -21.33 -3.02
C GLY A 51 -14.14 -20.81 -4.46
N TYR A 52 -15.32 -20.64 -5.05
CA TYR A 52 -15.47 -20.08 -6.40
C TYR A 52 -14.98 -18.63 -6.49
N ILE A 53 -15.26 -17.80 -5.48
CA ILE A 53 -14.73 -16.43 -5.39
C ILE A 53 -13.20 -16.45 -5.28
N GLY A 54 -12.62 -17.35 -4.48
CA GLY A 54 -11.17 -17.50 -4.32
C GLY A 54 -10.45 -17.91 -5.61
N ILE A 55 -11.03 -18.84 -6.37
CA ILE A 55 -10.50 -19.24 -7.68
C ILE A 55 -10.63 -18.07 -8.67
N GLY A 56 -11.80 -17.41 -8.69
CA GLY A 56 -12.07 -16.25 -9.54
C GLY A 56 -11.08 -15.10 -9.28
N THR A 57 -10.83 -14.77 -8.02
CA THR A 57 -9.88 -13.71 -7.64
C THR A 57 -8.45 -14.02 -8.02
N THR A 58 -8.04 -15.28 -7.90
CA THR A 58 -6.69 -15.72 -8.29
C THR A 58 -6.50 -15.56 -9.81
N VAL A 59 -7.48 -16.00 -10.60
CA VAL A 59 -7.45 -15.89 -12.06
C VAL A 59 -7.47 -14.43 -12.50
N VAL A 60 -8.43 -13.65 -12.01
CA VAL A 60 -8.56 -12.22 -12.34
C VAL A 60 -7.34 -11.44 -11.86
N GLY A 61 -6.82 -11.77 -10.68
CA GLY A 61 -5.60 -11.25 -10.07
C GLY A 61 -4.37 -11.43 -10.95
N GLY A 62 -4.12 -12.67 -11.36
CA GLY A 62 -3.02 -13.00 -12.27
C GLY A 62 -3.18 -12.34 -13.64
N LEU A 63 -4.39 -12.27 -14.17
CA LEU A 63 -4.68 -11.65 -15.46
C LEU A 63 -4.40 -10.13 -15.44
N TRP A 64 -4.94 -9.38 -14.47
CA TRP A 64 -4.71 -7.93 -14.45
C TRP A 64 -3.23 -7.61 -14.21
N HIS A 65 -2.57 -8.33 -13.29
CA HIS A 65 -1.17 -8.12 -12.97
C HIS A 65 -0.25 -8.46 -14.15
N GLY A 66 -0.47 -9.61 -14.80
CA GLY A 66 0.30 -10.04 -15.96
C GLY A 66 0.12 -9.10 -17.16
N LEU A 67 -1.12 -8.68 -17.44
CA LEU A 67 -1.42 -7.78 -18.57
C LEU A 67 -0.84 -6.39 -18.37
N LEU A 68 -0.93 -5.80 -17.17
CA LEU A 68 -0.34 -4.49 -16.91
C LEU A 68 1.18 -4.54 -16.95
N THR A 69 1.80 -5.56 -16.36
CA THR A 69 3.26 -5.75 -16.42
C THR A 69 3.74 -5.90 -17.86
N TYR A 70 3.02 -6.66 -18.68
CA TYR A 70 3.34 -6.80 -20.10
C TYR A 70 3.23 -5.47 -20.88
N VAL A 71 2.15 -4.72 -20.66
CA VAL A 71 1.96 -3.42 -21.31
C VAL A 71 3.02 -2.41 -20.86
N ALA A 72 3.35 -2.39 -19.57
CA ALA A 72 4.40 -1.55 -19.02
C ALA A 72 5.77 -1.89 -19.62
N ALA A 73 6.14 -3.17 -19.68
CA ALA A 73 7.38 -3.62 -20.31
C ALA A 73 7.46 -3.23 -21.80
N LYS A 74 6.36 -3.38 -22.54
CA LYS A 74 6.29 -2.96 -23.95
C LYS A 74 6.46 -1.45 -24.12
N GLN A 75 5.87 -0.65 -23.23
CA GLN A 75 5.97 0.80 -23.27
C GLN A 75 7.37 1.29 -22.87
N ALA A 76 7.91 0.71 -21.80
CA ALA A 76 9.29 0.89 -21.35
C ALA A 76 10.30 0.63 -22.47
N ASN A 77 10.13 -0.47 -23.22
CA ASN A 77 11.03 -0.78 -24.34
C ASN A 77 10.93 0.24 -25.49
N LYS A 78 9.71 0.70 -25.83
CA LYS A 78 9.55 1.77 -26.84
C LYS A 78 10.24 3.07 -26.40
N MET A 79 10.12 3.43 -25.13
CA MET A 79 10.79 4.61 -24.59
C MET A 79 12.31 4.45 -24.61
N ARG A 80 12.85 3.25 -24.29
CA ARG A 80 14.28 2.97 -24.43
C ARG A 80 14.80 3.19 -25.84
N VAL A 81 14.08 2.68 -26.84
CA VAL A 81 14.48 2.82 -28.25
C VAL A 81 14.42 4.29 -28.68
N ALA A 82 13.32 4.99 -28.40
CA ALA A 82 13.18 6.41 -28.75
C ALA A 82 14.20 7.29 -28.03
N TYR A 83 14.52 6.99 -26.76
CA TYR A 83 15.55 7.69 -26.01
C TYR A 83 16.94 7.46 -26.63
N LEU A 84 17.27 6.22 -26.98
CA LEU A 84 18.55 5.89 -27.60
C LEU A 84 18.70 6.55 -28.98
N GLU A 85 17.63 6.59 -29.77
CA GLU A 85 17.60 7.31 -31.05
C GLU A 85 17.81 8.81 -30.85
N ALA A 86 17.12 9.43 -29.88
CA ALA A 86 17.29 10.84 -29.55
C ALA A 86 18.72 11.15 -29.09
N VAL A 87 19.29 10.36 -28.18
CA VAL A 87 20.66 10.53 -27.69
C VAL A 87 21.69 10.40 -28.81
N LEU A 88 21.55 9.43 -29.72
CA LEU A 88 22.45 9.28 -30.86
C LEU A 88 22.36 10.43 -31.87
N SER A 89 21.22 11.14 -31.91
CA SER A 89 21.03 12.31 -32.77
C SER A 89 21.44 13.64 -32.13
N SER A 90 21.81 13.64 -30.85
CA SER A 90 22.19 14.85 -30.12
C SER A 90 23.61 15.33 -30.47
N ASP A 91 23.81 16.65 -30.45
CA ASP A 91 25.11 17.29 -30.69
C ASP A 91 26.12 17.00 -29.57
N ILE A 92 27.42 17.12 -29.87
CA ILE A 92 28.52 16.88 -28.92
C ILE A 92 28.39 17.75 -27.65
N CYS A 93 27.92 19.00 -27.76
CA CYS A 93 27.70 19.88 -26.61
C CYS A 93 26.67 19.35 -25.61
N TYR A 94 25.70 18.53 -26.06
CA TYR A 94 24.73 17.88 -25.15
C TYR A 94 25.43 16.87 -24.22
N PHE A 95 26.50 16.23 -24.68
CA PHE A 95 27.28 15.27 -23.89
C PHE A 95 28.28 15.92 -22.93
N ASP A 96 28.61 17.20 -23.12
CA ASP A 96 29.45 17.96 -22.18
C ASP A 96 28.65 18.36 -20.91
N GLU A 97 27.33 18.52 -21.02
CA GLU A 97 26.45 18.85 -19.89
C GLU A 97 25.80 17.62 -19.22
N MET A 98 25.63 16.52 -19.95
CA MET A 98 24.87 15.36 -19.49
C MET A 98 25.77 14.15 -19.17
N SER A 99 25.71 13.65 -17.92
CA SER A 99 26.35 12.38 -17.54
C SER A 99 25.62 11.20 -18.20
N PRO A 100 26.24 10.45 -19.14
CA PRO A 100 25.50 9.52 -20.02
C PRO A 100 25.02 8.22 -19.36
N ALA A 101 25.47 7.88 -18.14
CA ALA A 101 25.48 6.49 -17.67
C ALA A 101 24.24 6.02 -16.89
N GLU A 102 23.50 6.91 -16.19
CA GLU A 102 22.48 6.48 -15.22
C GLU A 102 21.02 6.75 -15.64
N LEU A 103 20.79 7.77 -16.46
CA LEU A 103 19.46 8.26 -16.81
C LEU A 103 18.57 7.26 -17.59
N PRO A 104 19.05 6.52 -18.60
CA PRO A 104 18.16 5.65 -19.39
C PRO A 104 17.60 4.47 -18.59
N THR A 105 18.42 3.87 -17.74
CA THR A 105 18.04 2.69 -16.95
C THR A 105 17.01 3.09 -15.90
N ARG A 106 17.29 4.14 -15.12
CA ARG A 106 16.36 4.69 -14.13
C ARG A 106 15.03 5.12 -14.74
N MET A 107 15.07 5.91 -15.82
CA MET A 107 13.84 6.40 -16.46
C MET A 107 12.95 5.25 -16.93
N THR A 108 13.55 4.16 -17.41
CA THR A 108 12.75 3.03 -17.87
C THR A 108 12.15 2.22 -16.72
N GLU A 109 12.93 1.99 -15.66
CA GLU A 109 12.46 1.30 -14.46
C GLU A 109 11.32 2.07 -13.79
N ASP A 110 11.48 3.39 -13.62
CA ASP A 110 10.46 4.27 -13.03
C ASP A 110 9.15 4.24 -13.85
N VAL A 111 9.25 4.25 -15.18
CA VAL A 111 8.08 4.16 -16.08
C VAL A 111 7.40 2.80 -15.98
N GLN A 112 8.17 1.72 -15.93
CA GLN A 112 7.64 0.36 -15.85
C GLN A 112 6.89 0.16 -14.51
N ASP A 113 7.46 0.63 -13.41
CA ASP A 113 6.86 0.53 -12.08
C ASP A 113 5.63 1.44 -11.93
N ALA A 114 5.71 2.67 -12.44
CA ALA A 114 4.61 3.63 -12.37
C ALA A 114 3.41 3.18 -13.21
N ILE A 115 3.63 2.79 -14.47
CA ILE A 115 2.53 2.45 -15.40
C ILE A 115 2.00 1.04 -15.17
N GLY A 116 2.86 0.08 -14.80
CA GLY A 116 2.49 -1.31 -14.66
C GLY A 116 1.72 -1.58 -13.38
N PHE A 117 2.43 -1.70 -12.26
CA PHE A 117 1.85 -2.22 -11.03
C PHE A 117 1.02 -1.19 -10.26
N LYS A 118 1.52 0.05 -10.14
CA LYS A 118 0.91 1.05 -9.26
C LYS A 118 -0.45 1.54 -9.72
N ILE A 119 -0.66 1.74 -11.02
CA ILE A 119 -1.96 2.14 -11.57
C ILE A 119 -3.02 1.07 -11.31
N GLY A 120 -2.69 -0.20 -11.58
CA GLY A 120 -3.61 -1.32 -11.32
C GLY A 120 -3.94 -1.48 -9.84
N MET A 121 -2.95 -1.30 -8.96
CA MET A 121 -3.18 -1.33 -7.51
C MET A 121 -4.05 -0.16 -7.04
N CYS A 122 -3.85 1.04 -7.60
CA CYS A 122 -4.66 2.22 -7.30
C CYS A 122 -6.14 2.00 -7.68
N LEU A 123 -6.38 1.49 -8.89
CA LEU A 123 -7.74 1.19 -9.38
C LEU A 123 -8.41 0.09 -8.57
N MET A 124 -7.66 -0.96 -8.19
CA MET A 124 -8.13 -2.03 -7.32
C MET A 124 -8.54 -1.47 -5.95
N ASN A 125 -7.69 -0.66 -5.32
CA ASN A 125 -7.98 -0.05 -4.01
C ASN A 125 -9.16 0.93 -4.08
N LEU A 126 -9.29 1.70 -5.16
CA LEU A 126 -10.43 2.59 -5.38
C LEU A 126 -11.72 1.77 -5.51
N SER A 127 -11.70 0.70 -6.30
CA SER A 127 -12.82 -0.23 -6.45
C SER A 127 -13.21 -0.83 -5.10
N MET A 128 -12.23 -1.39 -4.37
CA MET A 128 -12.46 -1.96 -3.04
C MET A 128 -13.08 -0.96 -2.06
N CYS A 129 -12.65 0.30 -2.09
CA CYS A 129 -13.22 1.37 -1.27
C CYS A 129 -14.68 1.65 -1.65
N VAL A 130 -14.97 1.88 -2.94
CA VAL A 130 -16.33 2.22 -3.42
C VAL A 130 -17.30 1.08 -3.16
N PHE A 131 -16.93 -0.15 -3.53
CA PHE A 131 -17.78 -1.31 -3.33
C PHE A 131 -17.86 -1.71 -1.84
N GLY A 132 -16.79 -1.56 -1.07
CA GLY A 132 -16.79 -1.80 0.38
C GLY A 132 -17.80 -0.92 1.11
N PHE A 133 -17.79 0.40 0.88
CA PHE A 133 -18.83 1.28 1.42
C PHE A 133 -20.21 0.96 0.87
N GLY A 134 -20.32 0.64 -0.43
CA GLY A 134 -21.58 0.24 -1.04
C GLY A 134 -22.22 -0.96 -0.36
N PHE A 135 -21.48 -2.05 -0.16
CA PHE A 135 -21.93 -3.26 0.53
C PHE A 135 -22.21 -3.00 2.02
N GLY A 136 -21.37 -2.21 2.69
CA GLY A 136 -21.59 -1.85 4.09
C GLY A 136 -22.89 -1.05 4.29
N PHE A 137 -23.12 -0.01 3.48
CA PHE A 137 -24.37 0.78 3.56
C PHE A 137 -25.60 -0.05 3.20
N TYR A 138 -25.44 -1.04 2.32
CA TYR A 138 -26.52 -1.95 1.94
C TYR A 138 -26.92 -2.89 3.09
N ARG A 139 -25.97 -3.43 3.86
CA ARG A 139 -26.26 -4.39 4.94
C ARG A 139 -26.53 -3.75 6.30
N GLY A 140 -25.88 -2.62 6.61
CA GLY A 140 -26.02 -1.97 7.91
C GLY A 140 -25.57 -0.51 7.88
N TRP A 141 -26.49 0.39 7.52
CA TRP A 141 -26.19 1.81 7.41
C TRP A 141 -25.81 2.47 8.76
N LYS A 142 -26.34 1.97 9.88
CA LYS A 142 -26.02 2.49 11.22
C LYS A 142 -24.57 2.21 11.61
N ILE A 143 -24.11 0.97 11.46
CA ILE A 143 -22.74 0.54 11.80
C ILE A 143 -21.73 1.20 10.87
N THR A 144 -22.03 1.26 9.57
CA THR A 144 -21.16 1.94 8.59
C THR A 144 -20.99 3.44 8.87
N LEU A 145 -22.05 4.16 9.27
CA LEU A 145 -21.93 5.58 9.64
C LEU A 145 -21.00 5.78 10.84
N VAL A 146 -21.08 4.88 11.82
CA VAL A 146 -20.21 4.92 12.99
C VAL A 146 -18.75 4.64 12.61
N MET A 147 -18.50 3.65 11.75
CA MET A 147 -17.17 3.42 11.19
C MET A 147 -16.67 4.62 10.36
N LEU A 148 -17.53 5.23 9.55
CA LEU A 148 -17.22 6.42 8.75
C LEU A 148 -16.84 7.62 9.64
N ALA A 149 -17.49 7.77 10.81
CA ALA A 149 -17.13 8.79 11.79
C ALA A 149 -15.75 8.55 12.44
N ALA A 150 -15.29 7.30 12.53
CA ALA A 150 -13.96 6.96 13.02
C ALA A 150 -12.85 7.12 11.96
N MET A 151 -13.19 7.06 10.66
CA MET A 151 -12.21 7.16 9.57
C MET A 151 -11.34 8.42 9.59
N PRO A 152 -11.84 9.65 9.84
CA PRO A 152 -10.99 10.84 9.87
C PRO A 152 -9.83 10.73 10.85
N VAL A 153 -10.03 10.04 11.98
CA VAL A 153 -8.98 9.83 12.98
C VAL A 153 -7.91 8.88 12.43
N VAL A 154 -8.32 7.76 11.82
CA VAL A 154 -7.41 6.79 11.19
C VAL A 154 -6.65 7.41 10.02
N ILE A 155 -7.32 8.24 9.21
CA ILE A 155 -6.69 8.95 8.09
C ILE A 155 -5.68 9.98 8.62
N ALA A 156 -6.03 10.73 9.66
CA ALA A 156 -5.14 11.73 10.24
C ALA A 156 -3.87 11.11 10.83
N THR A 157 -3.98 10.04 11.61
CA THR A 157 -2.82 9.33 12.19
C THR A 157 -1.95 8.70 11.09
N SER A 158 -2.57 8.10 10.06
CA SER A 158 -1.85 7.52 8.92
C SER A 158 -1.16 8.58 8.06
N ALA A 159 -1.80 9.73 7.85
CA ALA A 159 -1.21 10.84 7.13
C ALA A 159 -0.02 11.44 7.88
N LEU A 160 -0.14 11.62 9.21
CA LEU A 160 0.96 12.05 10.06
C LEU A 160 2.15 11.09 10.00
N LEU A 161 1.89 9.78 10.05
CA LEU A 161 2.92 8.76 9.85
C LEU A 161 3.62 8.92 8.49
N GLY A 162 2.85 9.06 7.40
CA GLY A 162 3.39 9.27 6.06
C GLY A 162 4.28 10.51 5.97
N MET A 163 3.88 11.62 6.61
CA MET A 163 4.68 12.85 6.66
C MET A 163 5.98 12.66 7.46
N VAL A 164 5.91 12.03 8.63
CA VAL A 164 7.09 11.75 9.49
C VAL A 164 8.07 10.81 8.78
N MET A 165 7.56 9.77 8.11
CA MET A 165 8.38 8.87 7.31
C MET A 165 9.07 9.60 6.16
N ALA A 166 8.32 10.40 5.39
CA ALA A 166 8.89 11.14 4.26
C ALA A 166 9.98 12.13 4.71
N GLN A 167 9.74 12.88 5.80
CA GLN A 167 10.73 13.80 6.37
C GLN A 167 11.96 13.05 6.89
N GLY A 168 11.76 11.93 7.59
CA GLY A 168 12.85 11.11 8.12
C GLY A 168 13.76 10.54 7.02
N VAL A 169 13.20 10.17 5.86
CA VAL A 169 13.98 9.73 4.70
C VAL A 169 14.86 10.85 4.16
N VAL A 170 14.29 12.06 3.98
CA VAL A 170 15.04 13.22 3.47
C VAL A 170 16.17 13.62 4.42
N GLU A 171 15.90 13.71 5.73
CA GLU A 171 16.93 14.03 6.73
C GLU A 171 18.04 12.98 6.75
N THR A 172 17.68 11.69 6.78
CA THR A 172 18.64 10.60 6.81
C THR A 172 19.53 10.60 5.56
N GLN A 173 18.94 10.80 4.38
CA GLN A 173 19.68 10.90 3.13
C GLN A 173 20.63 12.11 3.12
N SER A 174 20.24 13.24 3.72
CA SER A 174 21.11 14.43 3.81
C SER A 174 22.35 14.20 4.69
N TRP A 175 22.20 13.51 5.83
CA TRP A 175 23.33 13.20 6.71
C TRP A 175 24.29 12.20 6.06
N TYR A 176 23.75 11.19 5.37
CA TYR A 176 24.57 10.24 4.61
C TYR A 176 25.24 10.89 3.39
N ALA A 177 24.58 11.84 2.72
CA ALA A 177 25.20 12.59 1.62
C ALA A 177 26.42 13.39 2.11
N ARG A 178 26.35 13.99 3.30
CA ARG A 178 27.49 14.70 3.91
C ARG A 178 28.65 13.76 4.23
N ALA A 179 28.38 12.59 4.81
CA ALA A 179 29.40 11.58 5.06
C ALA A 179 29.99 11.04 3.75
N GLY A 180 29.15 10.82 2.73
CA GLY A 180 29.53 10.39 1.39
C GLY A 180 30.45 11.39 0.70
N ALA A 181 30.15 12.68 0.77
CA ALA A 181 30.99 13.74 0.21
C ALA A 181 32.39 13.76 0.85
N VAL A 182 32.49 13.54 2.16
CA VAL A 182 33.79 13.41 2.84
C VAL A 182 34.56 12.19 2.32
N ALA A 183 33.90 11.04 2.19
CA ALA A 183 34.54 9.85 1.67
C ALA A 183 34.99 10.04 0.21
N GLU A 184 34.16 10.66 -0.62
CA GLU A 184 34.46 10.96 -2.02
C GLU A 184 35.67 11.88 -2.19
N GLU A 185 35.76 12.95 -1.39
CA GLU A 185 36.92 13.86 -1.39
C GLU A 185 38.22 13.13 -1.01
N VAL A 186 38.16 12.29 0.03
CA VAL A 186 39.32 11.55 0.53
C VAL A 186 39.78 10.48 -0.47
N LEU A 187 38.84 9.76 -1.09
CA LEU A 187 39.14 8.71 -2.05
C LEU A 187 39.62 9.27 -3.39
N SER A 188 39.01 10.36 -3.87
CA SER A 188 39.45 11.04 -5.11
C SER A 188 40.86 11.62 -4.97
N SER A 189 41.23 12.09 -3.76
CA SER A 189 42.53 12.68 -3.46
C SER A 189 43.44 11.76 -2.63
N ILE A 190 43.27 10.44 -2.73
CA ILE A 190 43.94 9.47 -1.85
C ILE A 190 45.47 9.60 -1.85
N ARG A 191 46.07 9.93 -2.99
CA ARG A 191 47.52 10.14 -3.11
C ARG A 191 47.99 11.33 -2.27
N THR A 192 47.21 12.41 -2.22
CA THR A 192 47.51 13.59 -1.41
C THR A 192 47.39 13.27 0.08
N VAL A 193 46.32 12.57 0.47
CA VAL A 193 46.08 12.15 1.86
C VAL A 193 47.23 11.25 2.35
N THR A 194 47.70 10.31 1.52
CA THR A 194 48.82 9.44 1.89
C THR A 194 50.16 10.16 1.91
N MET A 195 50.41 11.12 1.01
CA MET A 195 51.63 11.93 1.01
C MET A 195 51.76 12.80 2.27
N PHE A 196 50.66 13.36 2.76
CA PHE A 196 50.66 14.19 3.98
C PHE A 196 50.42 13.39 5.27
N GLY A 197 50.17 12.08 5.19
CA GLY A 197 49.94 11.23 6.37
C GLY A 197 48.66 11.56 7.15
N THR A 198 47.65 12.14 6.50
CA THR A 198 46.43 12.66 7.16
C THR A 198 45.30 11.64 7.28
N GLN A 199 45.55 10.35 7.06
CA GLN A 199 44.51 9.31 7.05
C GLN A 199 43.68 9.29 8.34
N GLN A 200 44.34 9.40 9.51
CA GLN A 200 43.64 9.36 10.79
C GLN A 200 42.71 10.57 10.97
N ARG A 201 43.15 11.76 10.56
CA ARG A 201 42.35 12.99 10.62
C ARG A 201 41.10 12.89 9.74
N GLU A 202 41.23 12.36 8.53
CA GLU A 202 40.08 12.19 7.63
C GLU A 202 39.14 11.06 8.10
N ASN A 203 39.68 10.02 8.73
CA ASN A 203 38.87 8.99 9.39
C ASN A 203 38.04 9.57 10.54
N ASP A 204 38.64 10.40 11.40
CA ASP A 204 37.93 11.08 12.48
C ASP A 204 36.85 12.04 11.94
N ARG A 205 37.15 12.74 10.83
CA ARG A 205 36.19 13.61 10.13
C ARG A 205 34.98 12.81 9.62
N TYR A 206 35.22 11.68 8.97
CA TYR A 206 34.15 10.77 8.52
C TYR A 206 33.36 10.20 9.70
N GLY A 207 34.04 9.77 10.76
CA GLY A 207 33.44 9.28 11.99
C GLY A 207 32.52 10.31 12.68
N SER A 208 32.90 11.59 12.66
CA SER A 208 32.07 12.68 13.21
C SER A 208 30.76 12.87 12.43
N CYS A 209 30.81 12.79 11.09
CA CYS A 209 29.63 12.86 10.23
C CYS A 209 28.70 11.66 10.46
N LEU A 210 29.27 10.46 10.61
CA LEU A 210 28.52 9.25 10.96
C LEU A 210 27.88 9.31 12.34
N ALA A 211 28.55 9.91 13.33
CA ALA A 211 27.99 10.07 14.67
C ALA A 211 26.77 11.00 14.66
N GLU A 212 26.79 12.05 13.83
CA GLU A 212 25.65 12.94 13.61
C GLU A 212 24.50 12.20 12.92
N ALA A 213 24.79 11.47 11.83
CA ALA A 213 23.83 10.62 11.13
C ALA A 213 23.18 9.57 12.05
N LYS A 214 23.98 8.95 12.93
CA LYS A 214 23.48 7.97 13.92
C LYS A 214 22.50 8.61 14.91
N LYS A 215 22.81 9.78 15.46
CA LYS A 215 21.91 10.47 16.40
C LYS A 215 20.59 10.84 15.74
N GLY A 216 20.67 11.37 14.52
CA GLY A 216 19.51 11.68 13.71
C GLY A 216 18.66 10.44 13.39
N GLY A 217 19.30 9.36 12.96
CA GLY A 217 18.65 8.08 12.67
C GLY A 217 17.95 7.46 13.90
N ILE A 218 18.55 7.55 15.10
CA ILE A 218 17.89 7.10 16.34
C ILE A 218 16.63 7.93 16.62
N ARG A 219 16.71 9.26 16.49
CA ARG A 219 15.55 10.14 16.70
C ARG A 219 14.44 9.88 15.69
N ALA A 220 14.78 9.76 14.41
CA ALA A 220 13.85 9.41 13.35
C ALA A 220 13.24 8.02 13.59
N GLY A 221 14.03 7.05 14.05
CA GLY A 221 13.55 5.71 14.39
C GLY A 221 12.51 5.71 15.51
N ILE A 222 12.72 6.49 16.57
CA ILE A 222 11.75 6.66 17.66
C ILE A 222 10.47 7.34 17.15
N GLN A 223 10.59 8.40 16.35
CA GLN A 223 9.43 9.09 15.77
C GLN A 223 8.62 8.18 14.85
N ASN A 224 9.29 7.40 14.00
CA ASN A 224 8.65 6.42 13.13
C ASN A 224 7.97 5.31 13.96
N GLY A 225 8.65 4.77 14.98
CA GLY A 225 8.07 3.75 15.85
C GLY A 225 6.81 4.24 16.57
N LEU A 226 6.84 5.46 17.12
CA LEU A 226 5.66 6.08 17.72
C LEU A 226 4.55 6.34 16.70
N GLY A 227 4.89 6.82 15.50
CA GLY A 227 3.91 7.06 14.44
C GLY A 227 3.22 5.77 13.99
N VAL A 228 3.98 4.68 13.80
CA VAL A 228 3.44 3.36 13.47
C VAL A 228 2.54 2.85 14.60
N GLY A 229 3.00 2.96 15.85
CA GLY A 229 2.22 2.57 17.02
C GLY A 229 0.90 3.34 17.13
N LEU A 230 0.90 4.66 16.91
CA LEU A 230 -0.30 5.49 16.92
C LEU A 230 -1.26 5.15 15.78
N ALA A 231 -0.76 4.89 14.58
CA ALA A 231 -1.58 4.49 13.44
C ALA A 231 -2.30 3.15 13.73
N PHE A 232 -1.56 2.12 14.17
CA PHE A 232 -2.16 0.83 14.54
C PHE A 232 -3.10 0.94 15.73
N CYS A 233 -2.76 1.73 16.75
CA CYS A 233 -3.64 1.98 17.89
C CYS A 233 -4.98 2.60 17.44
N SER A 234 -4.95 3.63 16.59
CA SER A 234 -6.17 4.25 16.06
C SER A 234 -7.02 3.28 15.24
N MET A 235 -6.38 2.39 14.46
CA MET A 235 -7.07 1.34 13.70
C MET A 235 -7.77 0.35 14.64
N TYR A 236 -7.08 -0.19 15.64
CA TYR A 236 -7.70 -1.12 16.59
C TYR A 236 -8.79 -0.46 17.45
N CYS A 237 -8.63 0.80 17.82
CA CYS A 237 -9.70 1.56 18.49
C CYS A 237 -10.95 1.69 17.61
N SER A 238 -10.79 1.92 16.29
CA SER A 238 -11.94 1.94 15.38
C SER A 238 -12.64 0.59 15.28
N TYR A 239 -11.90 -0.53 15.24
CA TYR A 239 -12.49 -1.87 15.27
C TYR A 239 -13.20 -2.16 16.59
N ALA A 240 -12.60 -1.79 17.72
CA ALA A 240 -13.22 -1.95 19.03
C ALA A 240 -14.53 -1.16 19.14
N LEU A 241 -14.56 0.07 18.61
CA LEU A 241 -15.76 0.91 18.58
C LEU A 241 -16.85 0.29 17.68
N ALA A 242 -16.47 -0.24 16.51
CA ALA A 242 -17.41 -0.91 15.62
C ALA A 242 -18.02 -2.17 16.26
N PHE A 243 -17.19 -3.02 16.89
CA PHE A 243 -17.68 -4.21 17.59
C PHE A 243 -18.54 -3.88 18.81
N TRP A 244 -18.16 -2.86 19.58
CA TRP A 244 -18.96 -2.43 20.73
C TRP A 244 -20.33 -1.93 20.27
N TYR A 245 -20.39 -1.05 19.27
CA TYR A 245 -21.65 -0.55 18.74
C TYR A 245 -22.48 -1.66 18.07
N GLY A 246 -21.86 -2.48 17.23
CA GLY A 246 -22.54 -3.64 16.63
C GLY A 246 -23.10 -4.60 17.68
N GLY A 247 -22.34 -4.86 18.75
CA GLY A 247 -22.80 -5.67 19.88
C GLY A 247 -24.00 -5.07 20.60
N THR A 248 -24.04 -3.75 20.82
CA THR A 248 -25.22 -3.08 21.41
C THR A 248 -26.46 -3.20 20.53
N LEU A 249 -26.32 -3.14 19.20
CA LEU A 249 -27.44 -3.32 18.28
C LEU A 249 -28.03 -4.73 18.35
N VAL A 250 -27.16 -5.73 18.49
CA VAL A 250 -27.56 -7.13 18.67
C VAL A 250 -28.24 -7.33 20.03
N GLU A 251 -27.70 -6.76 21.12
CA GLU A 251 -28.27 -6.84 22.47
C GLU A 251 -29.66 -6.19 22.55
N ASP A 252 -29.82 -5.01 21.94
CA ASP A 252 -31.08 -4.25 21.91
C ASP A 252 -32.12 -4.85 20.95
N ASN A 253 -31.77 -5.92 20.21
CA ASN A 253 -32.61 -6.52 19.16
C ASN A 253 -33.10 -5.48 18.14
N GLU A 254 -32.25 -4.51 17.78
CA GLU A 254 -32.61 -3.53 16.77
C GLU A 254 -32.88 -4.23 15.43
N ILE A 255 -33.97 -3.85 14.77
CA ILE A 255 -34.33 -4.42 13.47
C ILE A 255 -33.38 -3.85 12.41
N ASN A 256 -32.76 -4.74 11.66
CA ASN A 256 -31.99 -4.41 10.48
C ASN A 256 -32.94 -4.14 9.29
N ASP A 257 -32.81 -2.95 8.69
CA ASP A 257 -33.63 -2.55 7.54
C ASP A 257 -33.41 -3.44 6.31
N TYR A 258 -32.26 -4.13 6.22
CA TYR A 258 -31.93 -5.03 5.12
C TYR A 258 -32.66 -6.38 5.21
N THR A 259 -32.57 -7.06 6.35
CA THR A 259 -33.15 -8.40 6.55
C THR A 259 -34.59 -8.35 7.07
N GLY A 260 -35.01 -7.21 7.65
CA GLY A 260 -36.27 -7.10 8.39
C GLY A 260 -36.28 -7.89 9.70
N ALA A 261 -35.13 -8.41 10.12
CA ALA A 261 -34.91 -9.20 11.34
C ALA A 261 -33.95 -8.45 12.28
N PRO A 262 -33.84 -8.83 13.57
CA PRO A 262 -32.86 -8.23 14.47
C PRO A 262 -31.44 -8.39 13.95
N TYR A 263 -30.57 -7.41 14.21
CA TYR A 263 -29.14 -7.51 13.89
C TYR A 263 -28.54 -8.79 14.50
N ASN A 264 -27.73 -9.49 13.70
CA ASN A 264 -27.00 -10.69 14.13
C ASN A 264 -25.49 -10.51 13.95
N GLY A 265 -24.69 -11.45 14.49
CA GLY A 265 -23.23 -11.36 14.48
C GLY A 265 -22.61 -11.31 13.08
N GLY A 266 -23.22 -11.97 12.09
CA GLY A 266 -22.78 -11.95 10.69
C GLY A 266 -23.06 -10.62 10.00
N ASP A 267 -24.17 -9.95 10.31
CA ASP A 267 -24.46 -8.58 9.84
C ASP A 267 -23.41 -7.58 10.33
N VAL A 268 -22.98 -7.71 11.59
CA VAL A 268 -21.94 -6.85 12.18
C VAL A 268 -20.56 -7.14 11.57
N LEU A 269 -20.28 -8.39 11.20
CA LEU A 269 -18.99 -8.79 10.61
C LEU A 269 -18.90 -8.50 9.10
N ALA A 270 -20.03 -8.50 8.39
CA ALA A 270 -20.09 -8.21 6.96
C ALA A 270 -19.94 -6.71 6.64
N VAL A 271 -20.18 -5.84 7.63
CA VAL A 271 -20.13 -4.38 7.54
C VAL A 271 -18.77 -3.85 7.97
#